data_AF-A0F046-F1
#
_entry.id   AF-A0F046-F1
#
_cell.length_a   1.000
_cell.length_b   1.000
_cell.length_c   1.000
_cell.angle_alpha   90.00
_cell.angle_beta   90.00
_cell.angle_gamma   90.00
#
_symmetry.space_group_name_H-M   'P 1'
#
loop_
_entity.id
_entity.type
_entity.pdbx_description
1 polymer ?
#
loop_
_entity_poly.entity_id
_entity_poly.type
_entity_poly.pdbx_seq_one_letter_code
_entity_poly.pdbx_strand_id
1 'polypeptide(L)' 'MSRKFFVGGNWKLNGDKKSLGELIQTMNGANVDPNVEVVCGAPSI' A
#
# COMPACT_ATOMS: atom_id res chain seq x y z
N MET A 1 -19.23 -4.44 -18.42
CA MET A 1 -18.62 -3.73 -17.29
C MET A 1 -17.38 -4.51 -16.88
N SER A 2 -16.17 -3.97 -17.09
CA SER A 2 -14.92 -4.65 -16.75
C SER A 2 -14.65 -4.52 -15.25
N ARG A 3 -14.10 -5.55 -14.62
CA ARG A 3 -13.57 -5.43 -13.25
C ARG A 3 -12.38 -4.48 -13.26
N LYS A 4 -12.25 -3.67 -12.21
CA LYS A 4 -11.07 -2.82 -12.00
C LYS A 4 -9.91 -3.69 -11.52
N PHE A 5 -8.71 -3.40 -11.99
CA PHE A 5 -7.51 -4.09 -11.53
C PHE A 5 -7.18 -3.63 -10.10
N PHE A 6 -6.87 -4.58 -9.22
CA PHE A 6 -6.70 -4.33 -7.80
C PHE A 6 -5.45 -5.04 -7.27
N VAL A 7 -4.66 -4.32 -6.47
CA VAL A 7 -3.44 -4.81 -5.85
C VAL A 7 -3.53 -4.58 -4.33
N GLY A 8 -3.38 -5.65 -3.57
CA GLY A 8 -3.36 -5.62 -2.10
C GLY A 8 -1.97 -5.93 -1.54
N GLY A 9 -1.44 -5.05 -0.70
CA GLY A 9 -0.21 -5.27 0.07
C GLY A 9 -0.50 -5.51 1.54
N ASN A 10 -0.50 -6.77 1.99
CA ASN A 10 -0.67 -7.12 3.41
C ASN A 10 0.70 -7.13 4.12
N TRP A 11 0.94 -6.15 4.99
CA TRP A 11 2.20 -6.01 5.74
C TRP A 11 2.31 -7.01 6.91
N LYS A 12 1.20 -7.69 7.25
CA LYS A 12 1.11 -8.66 8.34
C LYS A 12 1.54 -8.02 9.67
N LEU A 13 2.27 -8.75 10.52
CA LEU A 13 2.85 -8.25 11.76
C LEU A 13 4.31 -7.79 11.55
N ASN A 14 4.55 -6.94 10.54
CA ASN A 14 5.89 -6.43 10.24
C ASN A 14 5.94 -4.92 10.25
N GLY A 15 7.10 -4.41 10.70
CA GLY A 15 7.45 -3.01 10.70
C GLY A 15 7.29 -2.34 12.06
N ASP A 16 8.01 -1.24 12.22
CA ASP A 16 7.84 -0.27 13.31
C ASP A 16 7.42 1.10 12.71
N LYS A 17 7.15 2.07 13.58
CA LYS A 17 6.71 3.42 13.15
C LYS A 17 7.68 4.08 12.17
N LYS A 18 8.98 3.82 12.30
CA LYS A 18 10.00 4.41 11.42
C LYS A 18 9.98 3.71 10.06
N SER A 19 10.10 2.40 10.03
CA SER A 19 10.15 1.64 8.77
C SER A 19 8.85 1.78 7.97
N LEU A 20 7.69 1.78 8.66
CA LEU A 20 6.40 1.98 8.00
C LEU A 20 6.23 3.41 7.51
N GLY A 21 6.74 4.41 8.23
CA GLY A 21 6.73 5.80 7.77
C GLY A 21 7.50 5.98 6.47
N GLU A 22 8.70 5.39 6.36
CA GLU A 22 9.52 5.40 5.15
C GLU A 22 8.82 4.66 3.98
N LEU A 23 8.19 3.52 4.26
CA LEU A 23 7.43 2.76 3.26
C LEU A 23 6.21 3.53 2.75
N ILE A 24 5.46 4.18 3.64
CA ILE A 24 4.30 5.00 3.27
C ILE A 24 4.72 6.17 2.39
N GLN A 25 5.81 6.86 2.72
CA GLN A 25 6.33 7.95 1.89
C GLN A 25 6.70 7.46 0.50
N THR A 26 7.36 6.29 0.41
CA THR A 26 7.69 5.66 -0.87
C THR A 26 6.43 5.36 -1.68
N MET A 27 5.40 4.78 -1.06
CA MET A 27 4.14 4.42 -1.74
C MET A 27 3.36 5.66 -2.19
N ASN A 28 3.31 6.71 -1.37
CA ASN A 28 2.62 7.97 -1.71
C ASN A 28 3.34 8.75 -2.82
N GLY A 29 4.67 8.59 -2.95
CA GLY A 29 5.46 9.20 -4.02
C GLY A 29 5.54 8.37 -5.30
N ALA A 30 5.00 7.14 -5.31
CA ALA A 30 5.06 6.26 -6.46
C ALA A 30 4.09 6.73 -7.56
N ASN A 31 4.55 6.67 -8.82
CA ASN A 31 3.67 6.83 -9.96
C ASN A 31 2.94 5.50 -10.24
N VAL A 32 1.68 5.42 -9.86
CA VAL A 32 0.81 4.25 -10.04
C VAL A 32 -0.16 4.51 -11.19
N ASP A 33 -0.47 3.48 -11.98
CA ASP A 33 -1.49 3.57 -13.02
C ASP A 33 -2.84 3.99 -12.39
N PRO A 34 -3.47 5.08 -12.87
CA PRO A 34 -4.71 5.62 -12.30
C PRO A 34 -5.92 4.67 -12.43
N ASN A 35 -5.83 3.65 -13.28
CA ASN A 35 -6.89 2.64 -13.44
C ASN A 35 -6.77 1.49 -12.43
N VAL A 36 -5.74 1.49 -11.57
CA VAL A 36 -5.47 0.44 -10.59
C VAL A 36 -5.85 0.92 -9.19
N GLU A 37 -6.54 0.08 -8.43
CA GLU A 37 -6.71 0.27 -7.00
C GLU A 37 -5.59 -0.40 -6.22
N VAL A 38 -4.90 0.37 -5.38
CA VAL A 38 -3.83 -0.13 -4.51
C VAL A 38 -4.23 0.10 -3.06
N VAL A 39 -4.19 -0.95 -2.26
CA VAL A 39 -4.52 -0.91 -0.83
C VAL A 39 -3.40 -1.56 -0.03
N CYS A 40 -2.95 -0.89 1.03
CA CYS A 40 -1.99 -1.41 1.99
C CYS A 40 -2.69 -1.75 3.31
N GLY A 41 -2.53 -2.99 3.78
CA GLY A 41 -3.01 -3.45 5.08
C GLY A 41 -1.89 -3.41 6.11
N ALA A 42 -1.87 -2.35 6.91
CA ALA A 42 -0.90 -2.17 8.01
C ALA A 42 -1.28 -2.98 9.25
N PRO A 43 -0.31 -3.31 10.15
CA PRO A 43 -0.62 -3.79 11.49
C PRO A 43 -1.51 -2.78 12.23
N SER A 44 -2.30 -3.24 13.20
CA SER A 44 -3.31 -2.40 13.87
C SER A 44 -2.78 -1.42 14.93
N ILE A 45 -1.48 -1.41 15.21
CA ILE A 45 -0.85 -0.72 16.36
C ILE A 45 0.31 0.15 15.88
#